data_AF-A0A815PGD4-F1
#
_entry.id   AF-A0A815PGD4-F1
#
_cell.length_a   1.000
_cell.length_b   1.000
_cell.length_c   1.000
_cell.angle_alpha   90.00
_cell.angle_beta   90.00
_cell.angle_gamma   90.00
#
_symmetry.space_group_name_H-M   'P 1'
#
loop_
_entity.id
_entity.type
_entity.pdbx_description
1 polymer ?
#
loop_
_entity_poly.entity_id
_entity_poly.type
_entity_poly.pdbx_seq_one_letter_code
_entity_poly.pdbx_strand_id
1 'polypeptide(L)'
;MGDYYKALEFVDEALIIRETSLPPNHPDLAESYINIGEVYNKMSDYSKALEFYEKAHEIYEKALPSNHPDLATSYNNIGLVYNSKGDYSKAFEFHKKAHQIYTKALPQSHPSLSASYNNMGLVCDTMGDYSKALEFYEKANTIAEKTLTSNHPDLATFYNNIGRLNEMVYLNSQIVDSMVPHRNVNRIQFGILSPDEIRRMSVTNPPIEYVDLLEEGKANIQGLMDPRQGPPDQNSKCHTCAGSYVECPGHFGHIELIKPVYNIAFLLKILKILRCVCFHCSKLLVDPNDSKIIDIIKKTKEQYRRRLAYVFDACKGQRICQGTKNQNHVTIKTSDGCGRKQPIYRRSGLELTIEWKQTLKENEGTRSKLSAARVLEIFQKISDPICEILGMNPQQTRPDWMILTVLPVPPMCVRPSISSFDDVTHCHDDLTYNLANIIKANNILREHEQHGEASHIIEEDLQHLQYHCATLIDNNKSGIPKSCQKSGTPLKSIKERLEGPSLVFYYLSIYI
;
A
#
# COMPACT_ATOMS: atom_id res chain seq x y z
N MET A 1 -0.32 -10.85 -42.54
CA MET A 1 0.65 -11.49 -41.62
C MET A 1 1.66 -12.21 -42.49
N GLY A 2 2.91 -11.76 -42.49
CA GLY A 2 3.96 -12.32 -43.33
C GLY A 2 4.32 -13.74 -42.91
N ASP A 3 4.69 -14.58 -43.86
CA ASP A 3 4.96 -16.00 -43.66
C ASP A 3 6.35 -16.20 -43.03
N TYR A 4 6.52 -15.82 -41.75
CA TYR A 4 7.81 -15.87 -41.04
C TYR A 4 8.44 -17.26 -41.00
N TYR A 5 7.63 -18.33 -41.08
CA TYR A 5 8.10 -19.70 -41.14
C TYR A 5 8.83 -20.01 -42.46
N LYS A 6 8.35 -19.47 -43.58
CA LYS A 6 9.07 -19.57 -44.86
C LYS A 6 10.36 -18.76 -44.83
N ALA A 7 10.35 -17.60 -44.17
CA ALA A 7 11.57 -16.80 -44.00
C ALA A 7 12.63 -17.60 -43.23
N LEU A 8 12.25 -18.27 -42.12
CA LEU A 8 13.12 -19.16 -41.34
C LEU A 8 13.70 -20.29 -42.20
N GLU A 9 12.88 -20.96 -43.01
CA GLU A 9 13.32 -22.03 -43.90
C GLU A 9 14.47 -21.57 -44.83
N PHE A 10 14.31 -20.42 -45.50
CA PHE A 10 15.35 -19.89 -46.39
C PHE A 10 16.61 -19.42 -45.65
N VAL A 11 16.47 -18.79 -44.46
CA VAL A 11 17.66 -18.34 -43.71
C VAL A 11 18.40 -19.50 -43.05
N ASP A 12 17.71 -20.58 -42.68
CA ASP A 12 18.32 -21.81 -42.16
C ASP A 12 19.07 -22.56 -43.27
N GLU A 13 18.51 -22.67 -44.48
CA GLU A 13 19.22 -23.22 -45.64
C GLU A 13 20.49 -22.41 -45.98
N ALA A 14 20.39 -21.08 -45.96
CA ALA A 14 21.54 -20.20 -46.18
C ALA A 14 22.63 -20.36 -45.11
N LEU A 15 22.23 -20.57 -43.85
CA LEU A 15 23.15 -20.86 -42.75
C LEU A 15 23.89 -22.18 -42.98
N ILE A 16 23.20 -23.26 -43.36
CA ILE A 16 23.82 -24.57 -43.62
C ILE A 16 24.87 -24.48 -44.74
N ILE A 17 24.57 -23.75 -45.81
CA ILE A 17 25.52 -23.55 -46.92
C ILE A 17 26.76 -22.78 -46.44
N ARG A 18 26.58 -21.73 -45.64
CA ARG A 18 27.68 -20.93 -45.10
C ARG A 18 28.52 -21.70 -44.07
N GLU A 19 27.91 -22.49 -43.20
CA GLU A 19 28.62 -23.35 -42.23
C GLU A 19 29.48 -24.43 -42.91
N THR A 20 29.04 -24.94 -44.06
CA THR A 20 29.80 -25.96 -44.82
C THR A 20 30.90 -25.37 -45.69
N SER A 21 30.77 -24.11 -46.13
CA SER A 21 31.69 -23.48 -47.08
C SER A 21 32.69 -22.51 -46.45
N LEU A 22 32.42 -22.00 -45.25
CA LEU A 22 33.20 -20.94 -44.59
C LEU A 22 33.88 -21.43 -43.30
N PRO A 23 35.01 -20.81 -42.90
CA PRO A 23 35.63 -21.11 -41.61
C PRO A 23 34.74 -20.67 -40.42
N PRO A 24 34.88 -21.29 -39.23
CA PRO A 24 33.95 -21.13 -38.11
C PRO A 24 33.74 -19.71 -37.55
N ASN A 25 34.63 -18.75 -37.86
CA ASN A 25 34.52 -17.35 -37.42
C ASN A 25 34.42 -16.39 -38.62
N HIS A 26 33.93 -16.84 -39.77
CA HIS A 26 33.77 -15.94 -40.92
C HIS A 26 32.64 -14.92 -40.65
N PRO A 27 32.81 -13.61 -40.92
CA PRO A 27 31.79 -12.58 -40.69
C PRO A 27 30.42 -12.88 -41.32
N ASP A 28 30.38 -13.47 -42.53
CA ASP A 28 29.11 -13.86 -43.19
C ASP A 28 28.28 -14.88 -42.38
N LEU A 29 28.93 -15.65 -41.50
CA LEU A 29 28.22 -16.56 -40.59
C LEU A 29 27.47 -15.77 -39.51
N ALA A 30 28.05 -14.68 -39.00
CA ALA A 30 27.37 -13.76 -38.08
C ALA A 30 26.18 -13.05 -38.74
N GLU A 31 26.30 -12.69 -40.02
CA GLU A 31 25.18 -12.12 -40.79
C GLU A 31 24.00 -13.10 -40.88
N SER A 32 24.26 -14.39 -41.14
CA SER A 32 23.20 -15.43 -41.12
C SER A 32 22.50 -15.49 -39.78
N TYR A 33 23.24 -15.51 -38.67
CA TYR A 33 22.65 -15.54 -37.34
C TYR A 33 21.89 -14.25 -36.99
N ILE A 34 22.33 -13.08 -37.46
CA ILE A 34 21.59 -11.81 -37.33
C ILE A 34 20.24 -11.89 -38.03
N ASN A 35 20.21 -12.40 -39.26
CA ASN A 35 18.97 -12.53 -40.03
C ASN A 35 17.98 -13.47 -39.34
N ILE A 36 18.45 -14.61 -38.82
CA ILE A 36 17.62 -15.54 -38.03
C ILE A 36 17.10 -14.86 -36.76
N GLY A 37 17.98 -14.15 -36.04
CA GLY A 37 17.62 -13.38 -34.84
C GLY A 37 16.56 -12.32 -35.12
N GLU A 38 16.62 -11.66 -36.27
CA GLU A 38 15.62 -10.67 -36.68
C GLU A 38 14.25 -11.31 -36.91
N VAL A 39 14.20 -12.46 -37.59
CA VAL A 39 12.94 -13.19 -37.82
C VAL A 39 12.30 -13.58 -36.48
N TYR A 40 13.07 -14.14 -35.54
CA TYR A 40 12.56 -14.46 -34.21
C TYR A 40 12.11 -13.24 -33.41
N ASN A 41 12.81 -12.11 -33.52
CA ASN A 41 12.41 -10.86 -32.87
C ASN A 41 11.06 -10.36 -33.43
N LYS A 42 10.84 -10.43 -34.75
CA LYS A 42 9.53 -10.10 -35.36
C LYS A 42 8.41 -11.06 -34.95
N MET A 43 8.75 -12.31 -34.64
CA MET A 43 7.82 -13.30 -34.07
C MET A 43 7.58 -13.12 -32.56
N SER A 44 8.22 -12.14 -31.91
CA SER A 44 8.20 -11.93 -30.46
C SER A 44 8.79 -13.08 -29.62
N ASP A 45 9.54 -14.00 -30.25
CA ASP A 45 10.34 -15.02 -29.54
C ASP A 45 11.70 -14.43 -29.16
N TYR A 46 11.68 -13.55 -28.16
CA TYR A 46 12.86 -12.78 -27.74
C TYR A 46 13.99 -13.65 -27.20
N SER A 47 13.68 -14.84 -26.66
CA SER A 47 14.67 -15.76 -26.13
C SER A 47 15.53 -16.34 -27.24
N LYS A 48 14.89 -16.83 -28.33
CA LYS A 48 15.63 -17.31 -29.50
C LYS A 48 16.33 -16.18 -30.24
N ALA A 49 15.69 -15.02 -30.36
CA ALA A 49 16.33 -13.86 -30.98
C ALA A 49 17.66 -13.50 -30.28
N LEU A 50 17.67 -13.48 -28.94
CA LEU A 50 18.90 -13.25 -28.16
C LEU A 50 19.95 -14.33 -28.40
N GLU A 51 19.56 -15.61 -28.39
CA GLU A 51 20.49 -16.72 -28.64
C GLU A 51 21.25 -16.55 -29.97
N PHE A 52 20.53 -16.20 -31.05
CA PHE A 52 21.13 -16.02 -32.36
C PHE A 52 21.94 -14.72 -32.46
N TYR A 53 21.49 -13.62 -31.86
CA TYR A 53 22.28 -12.39 -31.82
C TYR A 53 23.55 -12.51 -30.98
N GLU A 54 23.53 -13.29 -29.90
CA GLU A 54 24.72 -13.58 -29.08
C GLU A 54 25.73 -14.44 -29.86
N LYS A 55 25.27 -15.47 -30.59
CA LYS A 55 26.13 -16.25 -31.51
C LYS A 55 26.79 -15.38 -32.58
N ALA A 56 26.03 -14.46 -33.19
CA ALA A 56 26.57 -13.51 -34.15
C ALA A 56 27.64 -12.58 -33.51
N HIS A 57 27.36 -12.10 -32.29
CA HIS A 57 28.29 -11.26 -31.55
C HIS A 57 29.61 -11.97 -31.24
N GLU A 58 29.56 -13.23 -30.80
CA GLU A 58 30.76 -14.04 -30.52
C GLU A 58 31.66 -14.22 -31.76
N ILE A 59 31.05 -14.40 -32.94
CA ILE A 59 31.80 -14.51 -34.20
C ILE A 59 32.48 -13.18 -34.52
N TYR A 60 31.74 -12.06 -34.45
CA TYR A 60 32.31 -10.75 -34.67
C TYR A 60 33.42 -10.40 -33.67
N GLU A 61 33.30 -10.79 -32.41
CA GLU A 61 34.33 -10.56 -31.39
C GLU A 61 35.64 -11.30 -31.71
N LYS A 62 35.54 -12.52 -32.27
CA LYS A 62 36.71 -13.32 -32.67
C LYS A 62 37.30 -12.88 -34.01
N ALA A 63 36.46 -12.40 -34.93
CA ALA A 63 36.83 -12.13 -36.31
C ALA A 63 37.29 -10.69 -36.56
N LEU A 64 36.82 -9.72 -35.76
CA LEU A 64 36.97 -8.30 -36.03
C LEU A 64 37.77 -7.57 -34.94
N PRO A 65 38.44 -6.44 -35.28
CA PRO A 65 39.05 -5.57 -34.28
C PRO A 65 38.01 -5.02 -33.29
N SER A 66 38.41 -4.75 -32.04
CA SER A 66 37.52 -4.33 -30.95
C SER A 66 36.71 -3.04 -31.19
N ASN A 67 37.08 -2.24 -32.19
CA ASN A 67 36.38 -1.02 -32.57
C ASN A 67 35.66 -1.16 -33.92
N HIS A 68 35.41 -2.37 -34.42
CA HIS A 68 34.72 -2.54 -35.70
C HIS A 68 33.23 -2.14 -35.60
N PRO A 69 32.66 -1.38 -36.56
CA PRO A 69 31.25 -0.99 -36.53
C PRO A 69 30.26 -2.15 -36.41
N ASP A 70 30.58 -3.33 -36.94
CA ASP A 70 29.69 -4.51 -36.84
C ASP A 70 29.57 -5.06 -35.41
N LEU A 71 30.58 -4.87 -34.56
CA LEU A 71 30.46 -5.14 -33.13
C LEU A 71 29.46 -4.20 -32.46
N ALA A 72 29.41 -2.94 -32.88
CA ALA A 72 28.40 -2.01 -32.40
C ALA A 72 27.00 -2.38 -32.91
N THR A 73 26.88 -2.81 -34.17
CA THR A 73 25.61 -3.26 -34.77
C THR A 73 25.04 -4.47 -34.02
N SER A 74 25.88 -5.46 -33.68
CA SER A 74 25.45 -6.62 -32.89
C SER A 74 24.98 -6.23 -31.48
N TYR A 75 25.69 -5.35 -30.77
CA TYR A 75 25.20 -4.80 -29.49
C TYR A 75 23.90 -4.03 -29.64
N ASN A 76 23.73 -3.26 -30.72
CA ASN A 76 22.50 -2.53 -30.98
C ASN A 76 21.30 -3.48 -31.17
N ASN A 77 21.48 -4.58 -31.91
CA ASN A 77 20.45 -5.59 -32.12
C ASN A 77 20.04 -6.27 -30.81
N ILE A 78 21.02 -6.64 -29.98
CA ILE A 78 20.77 -7.18 -28.63
C ILE A 78 19.99 -6.17 -27.77
N GLY A 79 20.39 -4.89 -27.80
CA GLY A 79 19.70 -3.80 -27.09
C GLY A 79 18.24 -3.65 -27.52
N LEU A 80 17.96 -3.73 -28.82
CA LEU A 80 16.60 -3.67 -29.37
C LEU A 80 15.72 -4.83 -28.86
N VAL A 81 16.27 -6.05 -28.76
CA VAL A 81 15.50 -7.20 -28.23
C VAL A 81 15.19 -7.02 -26.74
N TYR A 82 16.15 -6.54 -25.94
CA TYR A 82 15.89 -6.24 -24.53
C TYR A 82 14.84 -5.13 -24.36
N ASN A 83 14.84 -4.14 -25.25
CA ASN A 83 13.81 -3.09 -25.28
C ASN A 83 12.43 -3.70 -25.56
N SER A 84 12.29 -4.53 -26.61
CA SER A 84 11.03 -5.23 -26.94
C SER A 84 10.55 -6.17 -25.84
N LYS A 85 11.47 -6.74 -25.05
CA LYS A 85 11.17 -7.60 -23.89
C LYS A 85 10.76 -6.82 -22.64
N GLY A 86 10.99 -5.51 -22.59
CA GLY A 86 10.72 -4.64 -21.44
C GLY A 86 11.83 -4.57 -20.38
N ASP A 87 13.02 -5.10 -20.66
CA ASP A 87 14.20 -4.98 -19.78
C ASP A 87 15.03 -3.76 -20.20
N TYR A 88 14.49 -2.57 -19.91
CA TYR A 88 15.03 -1.29 -20.37
C TYR A 88 16.43 -0.99 -19.84
N SER A 89 16.77 -1.47 -18.63
CA SER A 89 18.10 -1.27 -18.04
C SER A 89 19.18 -1.96 -18.86
N LYS A 90 18.96 -3.23 -19.25
CA LYS A 90 19.91 -3.94 -20.12
C LYS A 90 19.93 -3.35 -21.52
N ALA A 91 18.77 -2.98 -22.08
CA ALA A 91 18.70 -2.33 -23.38
C ALA A 91 19.60 -1.08 -23.43
N PHE A 92 19.52 -0.24 -22.40
CA PHE A 92 20.35 0.96 -22.29
C PHE A 92 21.85 0.64 -22.20
N GLU A 93 22.25 -0.37 -21.42
CA GLU A 93 23.65 -0.79 -21.33
C GLU A 93 24.21 -1.25 -22.67
N PHE A 94 23.44 -2.05 -23.42
CA PHE A 94 23.85 -2.53 -24.74
C PHE A 94 23.91 -1.41 -25.79
N HIS A 95 22.93 -0.50 -25.83
CA HIS A 95 23.00 0.68 -26.70
C HIS A 95 24.18 1.60 -26.35
N LYS A 96 24.50 1.75 -25.06
CA LYS A 96 25.68 2.51 -24.61
C LYS A 96 26.99 1.87 -25.07
N LYS A 97 27.12 0.53 -25.00
CA LYS A 97 28.29 -0.19 -25.54
C LYS A 97 28.42 0.00 -27.05
N ALA A 98 27.32 -0.13 -27.80
CA ALA A 98 27.30 0.13 -29.24
C ALA A 98 27.76 1.56 -29.56
N HIS A 99 27.21 2.55 -28.84
CA HIS A 99 27.58 3.95 -29.00
C HIS A 99 29.09 4.19 -28.79
N GLN A 100 29.67 3.62 -27.72
CA GLN A 100 31.10 3.77 -27.43
C GLN A 100 32.01 3.24 -28.55
N ILE A 101 31.61 2.16 -29.22
CA ILE A 101 32.34 1.62 -30.37
C ILE A 101 32.18 2.57 -31.56
N TYR A 102 30.95 2.97 -31.89
CA TYR A 102 30.70 3.90 -32.99
C TYR A 102 31.47 5.22 -32.85
N THR A 103 31.59 5.77 -31.63
CA THR A 103 32.36 7.02 -31.40
C THR A 103 33.85 6.86 -31.69
N LYS A 104 34.42 5.67 -31.48
CA LYS A 104 35.83 5.38 -31.78
C LYS A 104 36.06 5.02 -33.24
N ALA A 105 35.08 4.40 -33.87
CA ALA A 105 35.19 3.78 -35.19
C ALA A 105 34.83 4.73 -36.34
N LEU A 106 33.93 5.69 -36.09
CA LEU A 106 33.28 6.48 -37.14
C LEU A 106 33.52 7.99 -36.95
N PRO A 107 33.50 8.77 -38.04
CA PRO A 107 33.51 10.23 -37.95
C PRO A 107 32.33 10.77 -37.16
N GLN A 108 32.49 11.94 -36.52
CA GLN A 108 31.46 12.54 -35.67
C GLN A 108 30.13 12.84 -36.40
N SER A 109 30.17 12.97 -37.73
CA SER A 109 29.00 13.17 -38.58
C SER A 109 28.43 11.87 -39.17
N HIS A 110 28.77 10.69 -38.64
CA HIS A 110 28.25 9.45 -39.20
C HIS A 110 26.80 9.19 -38.75
N PRO A 111 25.86 8.83 -39.65
CA PRO A 111 24.46 8.58 -39.30
C PRO A 111 24.26 7.54 -38.19
N SER A 112 25.11 6.51 -38.10
CA SER A 112 25.06 5.51 -37.02
C SER A 112 25.23 6.09 -35.60
N LEU A 113 25.95 7.22 -35.46
CA LEU A 113 26.03 7.93 -34.18
C LEU A 113 24.68 8.55 -33.82
N SER A 114 24.00 9.17 -34.79
CA SER A 114 22.64 9.68 -34.62
C SER A 114 21.67 8.57 -34.21
N ALA A 115 21.69 7.43 -34.93
CA ALA A 115 20.85 6.28 -34.63
C ALA A 115 21.10 5.70 -33.21
N SER A 116 22.36 5.65 -32.78
CA SER A 116 22.69 5.17 -31.43
C SER A 116 22.18 6.10 -30.31
N TYR A 117 22.27 7.42 -30.50
CA TYR A 117 21.65 8.38 -29.58
C TYR A 117 20.13 8.27 -29.59
N ASN A 118 19.51 8.10 -30.76
CA ASN A 118 18.08 7.90 -30.89
C ASN A 118 17.60 6.66 -30.09
N ASN A 119 18.32 5.54 -30.17
CA ASN A 119 17.96 4.33 -29.43
C ASN A 119 18.12 4.49 -27.92
N MET A 120 19.17 5.21 -27.46
CA MET A 120 19.31 5.56 -26.04
C MET A 120 18.20 6.51 -25.57
N GLY A 121 17.84 7.51 -26.40
CA GLY A 121 16.73 8.43 -26.14
C GLY A 121 15.39 7.72 -26.03
N LEU A 122 15.13 6.75 -26.91
CA LEU A 122 13.94 5.91 -26.87
C LEU A 122 13.84 5.13 -25.57
N VAL A 123 14.92 4.51 -25.12
CA VAL A 123 14.92 3.76 -23.85
C VAL A 123 14.70 4.67 -22.65
N CYS A 124 15.30 5.87 -22.63
CA CYS A 124 15.04 6.86 -21.57
C CYS A 124 13.59 7.35 -21.55
N ASP A 125 13.01 7.59 -22.72
CA ASP A 125 11.60 8.01 -22.88
C ASP A 125 10.64 6.91 -22.40
N THR A 126 10.88 5.64 -22.75
CA THR A 126 10.08 4.51 -22.26
C THR A 126 10.19 4.31 -20.74
N MET A 127 11.32 4.71 -20.13
CA MET A 127 11.51 4.70 -18.67
C MET A 127 10.93 5.93 -17.95
N GLY A 128 10.45 6.94 -18.69
CA GLY A 128 9.93 8.19 -18.11
C GLY A 128 11.01 9.22 -17.71
N ASP A 129 12.28 9.01 -18.05
CA ASP A 129 13.34 10.00 -17.86
C ASP A 129 13.39 10.97 -19.05
N TYR A 130 12.36 11.81 -19.14
CA TYR A 130 12.16 12.73 -20.27
C TYR A 130 13.32 13.72 -20.44
N SER A 131 14.00 14.09 -19.34
CA SER A 131 15.14 15.00 -19.37
C SER A 131 16.34 14.42 -20.12
N LYS A 132 16.71 13.17 -19.81
CA LYS A 132 17.79 12.47 -20.52
C LYS A 132 17.39 12.07 -21.92
N ALA A 133 16.12 11.69 -22.12
CA ALA A 133 15.60 11.39 -23.45
C ALA A 133 15.76 12.61 -24.38
N LEU A 134 15.38 13.80 -23.90
CA LEU A 134 15.51 15.05 -24.63
C LEU A 134 16.97 15.32 -25.01
N GLU A 135 17.90 15.21 -24.06
CA GLU A 135 19.34 15.41 -24.32
C GLU A 135 19.86 14.47 -25.42
N PHE A 136 19.45 13.20 -25.41
CA PHE A 136 19.86 12.24 -26.43
C PHE A 136 19.23 12.51 -27.80
N TYR A 137 17.94 12.85 -27.86
CA TYR A 137 17.29 13.18 -29.13
C TYR A 137 17.84 14.48 -29.74
N GLU A 138 18.18 15.48 -28.94
CA GLU A 138 18.86 16.70 -29.42
C GLU A 138 20.22 16.37 -30.03
N LYS A 139 21.03 15.55 -29.35
CA LYS A 139 22.31 15.08 -29.90
C LYS A 139 22.13 14.31 -31.21
N ALA A 140 21.14 13.41 -31.27
CA ALA A 140 20.82 12.68 -32.49
C ALA A 140 20.44 13.63 -33.64
N ASN A 141 19.60 14.63 -33.35
CA ASN A 141 19.15 15.63 -34.32
C ASN A 141 20.30 16.49 -34.84
N THR A 142 21.21 16.96 -33.98
CA THR A 142 22.36 17.79 -34.42
C THR A 142 23.29 17.07 -35.39
N ILE A 143 23.40 15.74 -35.31
CA ILE A 143 24.15 14.93 -36.27
C ILE A 143 23.33 14.77 -37.55
N ALA A 144 22.04 14.46 -37.43
CA ALA A 144 21.12 14.27 -38.54
C ALA A 144 21.00 15.51 -39.43
N GLU A 145 20.90 16.72 -38.85
CA GLU A 145 20.84 18.00 -39.55
C GLU A 145 22.09 18.30 -40.40
N LYS A 146 23.25 17.78 -39.99
CA LYS A 146 24.51 17.95 -40.74
C LYS A 146 24.65 16.97 -41.90
N THR A 147 23.96 15.84 -41.85
CA THR A 147 24.12 14.74 -42.81
C THR A 147 22.96 14.62 -43.80
N LEU A 148 21.76 14.98 -43.39
CA LEU A 148 20.53 14.81 -44.15
C LEU A 148 20.13 16.13 -44.83
N THR A 149 19.39 16.03 -45.93
CA THR A 149 18.78 17.22 -46.55
C THR A 149 17.67 17.77 -45.66
N SER A 150 17.40 19.07 -45.76
CA SER A 150 16.42 19.76 -44.90
C SER A 150 15.00 19.17 -44.92
N ASN A 151 14.66 18.37 -45.94
CA ASN A 151 13.34 17.78 -46.12
C ASN A 151 13.32 16.26 -45.83
N HIS A 152 14.36 15.73 -45.19
CA HIS A 152 14.43 14.30 -44.89
C HIS A 152 13.40 13.89 -43.82
N PRO A 153 12.59 12.83 -44.03
CA PRO A 153 11.55 12.40 -43.08
C PRO A 153 12.04 12.16 -41.65
N ASP A 154 13.26 11.65 -41.50
CA ASP A 154 13.85 11.39 -40.17
C ASP A 154 13.99 12.67 -39.31
N LEU A 155 14.24 13.84 -39.93
CA LEU A 155 14.28 15.11 -39.20
C LEU A 155 12.91 15.44 -38.58
N ALA A 156 11.82 15.15 -39.28
CA ALA A 156 10.48 15.33 -38.74
C ALA A 156 10.22 14.42 -37.53
N THR A 157 10.72 13.18 -37.56
CA THR A 157 10.63 12.26 -36.41
C THR A 157 11.38 12.81 -35.20
N PHE A 158 12.59 13.36 -35.39
CA PHE A 158 13.35 14.00 -34.32
C PHE A 158 12.63 15.22 -33.74
N TYR A 159 12.14 16.14 -34.59
CA TYR A 159 11.39 17.31 -34.11
C TYR A 159 10.10 16.93 -33.38
N ASN A 160 9.38 15.91 -33.85
CA ASN A 160 8.18 15.41 -33.14
C ASN A 160 8.54 14.84 -31.76
N ASN A 161 9.60 14.04 -31.67
CA ASN A 161 10.07 13.48 -30.40
C ASN A 161 10.53 14.58 -29.42
N ILE A 162 11.32 15.54 -29.90
CA ILE A 162 11.80 16.69 -29.12
C ILE A 162 10.63 17.58 -28.68
N GLY A 163 9.67 17.87 -29.56
CA GLY A 163 8.50 18.69 -29.25
C GLY A 163 7.62 18.06 -28.17
N ARG A 164 7.29 16.77 -28.33
CA ARG A 164 6.55 16.01 -27.30
C ARG A 164 7.29 15.96 -25.97
N LEU A 165 8.61 15.75 -25.99
CA LEU A 165 9.39 15.68 -24.75
C LEU A 165 9.52 17.02 -24.06
N ASN A 166 9.61 18.14 -24.79
CA ASN A 166 9.58 19.47 -24.20
C ASN A 166 8.27 19.73 -23.46
N GLU A 167 7.14 19.30 -24.02
CA GLU A 167 5.83 19.34 -23.33
C GLU A 167 5.85 18.49 -22.06
N MET A 168 6.36 17.26 -22.13
CA MET A 168 6.44 16.35 -20.98
C MET A 168 7.39 16.86 -19.89
N VAL A 169 8.53 17.44 -20.25
CA VAL A 169 9.48 18.07 -19.31
C VAL A 169 8.85 19.29 -18.67
N TYR A 170 8.12 20.11 -19.43
CA TYR A 170 7.39 21.27 -18.89
C TYR A 170 6.30 20.85 -17.90
N LEU A 171 5.48 19.84 -18.24
CA LEU A 171 4.47 19.29 -17.32
C LEU A 171 5.11 18.68 -16.06
N ASN A 172 6.21 17.94 -16.21
CA ASN A 172 6.96 17.45 -15.05
C ASN A 172 7.55 18.58 -14.20
N SER A 173 7.99 19.69 -14.81
CA SER A 173 8.51 20.83 -14.05
C SER A 173 7.44 21.52 -13.21
N GLN A 174 6.17 21.55 -13.66
CA GLN A 174 5.05 22.05 -12.88
C GLN A 174 4.72 21.16 -11.66
N ILE A 175 5.01 19.86 -11.75
CA ILE A 175 4.83 18.91 -10.63
C ILE A 175 5.95 19.08 -9.56
N VAL A 176 7.07 19.75 -9.89
CA VAL A 176 8.33 19.72 -9.11
C VAL A 176 8.60 21.03 -8.35
N ASP A 177 7.60 21.86 -8.06
CA ASP A 177 7.76 23.00 -7.13
C ASP A 177 7.79 22.57 -5.63
N SER A 178 8.06 21.30 -5.37
CA SER A 178 8.30 20.79 -4.02
C SER A 178 9.77 20.96 -3.65
N MET A 179 10.03 21.74 -2.61
CA MET A 179 11.36 21.87 -2.00
C MET A 179 11.90 20.54 -1.42
N VAL A 180 11.08 19.49 -1.38
CA VAL A 180 11.44 18.19 -0.81
C VAL A 180 12.09 17.31 -1.90
N PRO A 181 13.31 16.77 -1.65
CA PRO A 181 13.96 15.91 -2.63
C PRO A 181 13.17 14.62 -2.82
N HIS A 182 13.02 14.21 -4.07
CA HIS A 182 12.36 12.94 -4.41
C HIS A 182 13.10 11.76 -3.77
N ARG A 183 12.35 10.87 -3.09
CA ARG A 183 12.88 9.67 -2.44
C ARG A 183 12.00 8.47 -2.76
N ASN A 184 12.64 7.33 -3.00
CA ASN A 184 11.93 6.06 -3.18
C ASN A 184 11.56 5.44 -1.81
N VAL A 185 10.40 4.81 -1.73
CA VAL A 185 9.93 4.11 -0.52
C VAL A 185 10.67 2.77 -0.40
N ASN A 186 11.65 2.71 0.49
CA ASN A 186 12.46 1.49 0.70
C ASN A 186 11.79 0.45 1.60
N ARG A 187 10.91 0.87 2.52
CA ARG A 187 10.25 0.00 3.50
C ARG A 187 8.88 0.56 3.89
N ILE A 188 7.89 -0.32 3.97
CA ILE A 188 6.55 0.00 4.49
C ILE A 188 6.43 -0.62 5.88
N GLN A 189 6.07 0.20 6.87
CA GLN A 189 5.87 -0.23 8.23
C GLN A 189 4.37 -0.21 8.55
N PHE A 190 3.84 -1.36 8.97
CA PHE A 190 2.46 -1.45 9.44
C PHE A 190 2.40 -1.22 10.96
N GLY A 191 1.30 -0.61 11.40
CA GLY A 191 1.01 -0.32 12.80
C GLY A 191 -0.50 -0.12 13.01
N ILE A 192 -0.89 0.05 14.26
CA ILE A 192 -2.24 0.49 14.66
C ILE A 192 -2.08 1.94 15.12
N LEU A 193 -2.91 2.83 14.62
CA LEU A 193 -2.86 4.24 15.00
C LEU A 193 -3.26 4.41 16.47
N SER A 194 -2.41 5.10 17.23
CA SER A 194 -2.75 5.47 18.61
C SER A 194 -3.77 6.62 18.63
N PRO A 195 -4.65 6.71 19.63
CA PRO A 195 -5.59 7.83 19.75
C PRO A 195 -4.90 9.19 19.75
N ASP A 196 -3.72 9.30 20.38
CA ASP A 196 -2.94 10.53 20.44
C ASP A 196 -2.28 10.89 19.11
N GLU A 197 -1.91 9.89 18.31
CA GLU A 197 -1.43 10.09 16.94
C GLU A 197 -2.57 10.54 16.02
N ILE A 198 -3.76 9.96 16.13
CA ILE A 198 -4.94 10.39 15.36
C ILE A 198 -5.26 11.87 15.65
N ARG A 199 -5.28 12.26 16.92
CA ARG A 199 -5.49 13.67 17.31
C ARG A 199 -4.41 14.60 16.74
N ARG A 200 -3.13 14.19 16.81
CA ARG A 200 -2.00 14.99 16.32
C ARG A 200 -1.97 15.14 14.80
N MET A 201 -2.36 14.10 14.06
CA MET A 201 -2.41 14.13 12.59
C MET A 201 -3.65 14.85 12.07
N SER A 202 -4.69 15.01 12.90
CA SER A 202 -5.94 15.58 12.46
C SER A 202 -5.86 17.10 12.30
N VAL A 203 -6.39 17.59 11.17
CA VAL A 203 -6.48 19.04 10.89
C VAL A 203 -7.74 19.68 11.49
N THR A 204 -8.72 18.88 11.87
CA THR A 204 -9.95 19.34 12.52
C THR A 204 -9.72 19.39 14.02
N ASN A 205 -9.19 20.52 14.50
CA ASN A 205 -9.19 20.86 15.92
C ASN A 205 -9.95 22.17 16.08
N PRO A 206 -11.05 22.23 16.84
CA PRO A 206 -11.77 21.14 17.57
C PRO A 206 -12.30 19.99 16.67
N PRO A 207 -12.65 18.82 17.26
CA PRO A 207 -13.09 17.63 16.53
C PRO A 207 -14.39 17.87 15.74
N ILE A 208 -14.73 16.92 14.87
CA ILE A 208 -15.96 16.97 14.08
C ILE A 208 -17.15 16.56 14.96
N GLU A 209 -18.12 17.45 15.09
CA GLU A 209 -19.31 17.24 15.93
C GLU A 209 -20.62 17.37 15.15
N TYR A 210 -20.58 18.00 13.98
CA TYR A 210 -21.77 18.27 13.19
C TYR A 210 -21.80 17.38 11.94
N VAL A 211 -22.99 16.84 11.67
CA VAL A 211 -23.24 15.97 10.52
C VAL A 211 -23.05 16.74 9.23
N ASP A 212 -23.76 17.85 9.08
CA ASP A 212 -23.57 18.91 8.09
C ASP A 212 -24.60 19.99 8.43
N LEU A 213 -24.18 21.24 8.50
CA LEU A 213 -25.06 22.40 8.39
C LEU A 213 -24.31 23.39 7.49
N LEU A 214 -24.83 23.65 6.30
CA LEU A 214 -24.47 24.85 5.56
C LEU A 214 -25.13 26.00 6.33
N GLU A 215 -24.40 26.74 7.15
CA GLU A 215 -24.89 28.06 7.56
C GLU A 215 -24.61 29.02 6.40
N GLU A 216 -25.68 29.55 5.79
CA GLU A 216 -25.60 30.59 4.75
C GLU A 216 -24.77 30.22 3.49
N GLY A 217 -24.74 28.94 3.11
CA GLY A 217 -24.07 28.49 1.89
C GLY A 217 -22.54 28.39 1.98
N LYS A 218 -21.96 28.45 3.19
CA LYS A 218 -20.54 28.18 3.43
C LYS A 218 -20.37 26.89 4.22
N ALA A 219 -19.32 26.15 3.92
CA ALA A 219 -18.98 24.92 4.63
C ALA A 219 -18.58 25.24 6.08
N ASN A 220 -19.29 24.63 7.04
CA ASN A 220 -19.06 24.86 8.46
C ASN A 220 -17.78 24.20 8.95
N ILE A 221 -17.02 24.95 9.75
CA ILE A 221 -15.92 24.44 10.56
C ILE A 221 -16.51 23.43 11.56
N GLN A 222 -15.83 22.30 11.79
CA GLN A 222 -16.32 21.15 12.61
C GLN A 222 -17.44 20.30 11.98
N GLY A 223 -17.78 20.54 10.71
CA GLY A 223 -18.67 19.65 9.94
C GLY A 223 -17.92 18.49 9.29
N LEU A 224 -18.66 17.53 8.72
CA LEU A 224 -18.07 16.49 7.88
C LEU A 224 -17.42 17.10 6.63
N MET A 225 -17.97 18.18 6.08
CA MET A 225 -17.43 18.87 4.90
C MET A 225 -16.49 20.05 5.25
N ASP A 226 -15.73 19.95 6.35
CA ASP A 226 -14.80 21.00 6.77
C ASP A 226 -13.73 21.32 5.68
N PRO A 227 -13.59 22.58 5.21
CA PRO A 227 -12.62 23.00 4.19
C PRO A 227 -11.14 22.72 4.52
N ARG A 228 -10.83 22.43 5.80
CA ARG A 228 -9.50 22.02 6.23
C ARG A 228 -9.17 20.58 5.78
N GLN A 229 -10.18 19.71 5.63
CA GLN A 229 -9.98 18.33 5.18
C GLN A 229 -9.69 18.23 3.67
N GLY A 230 -10.01 19.27 2.91
CA GLY A 230 -9.84 19.34 1.47
C GLY A 230 -10.71 20.42 0.84
N PRO A 231 -10.60 20.66 -0.47
CA PRO A 231 -11.53 21.54 -1.18
C PRO A 231 -12.90 20.84 -1.33
N PRO A 232 -14.01 21.43 -0.86
CA PRO A 232 -15.35 20.85 -1.04
C PRO A 232 -15.82 20.86 -2.51
N ASP A 233 -15.46 21.91 -3.27
CA ASP A 233 -15.84 22.10 -4.67
C ASP A 233 -14.61 22.26 -5.57
N GLN A 234 -14.77 22.03 -6.87
CA GLN A 234 -13.68 22.17 -7.85
C GLN A 234 -13.07 23.57 -7.89
N ASN A 235 -13.86 24.61 -7.61
CA ASN A 235 -13.43 26.01 -7.62
C ASN A 235 -12.85 26.46 -6.27
N SER A 236 -12.98 25.64 -5.23
CA SER A 236 -12.48 25.95 -3.90
C SER A 236 -11.05 25.44 -3.71
N LYS A 237 -10.31 26.08 -2.79
CA LYS A 237 -8.96 25.65 -2.41
C LYS A 237 -8.97 25.09 -0.99
N CYS A 238 -8.10 24.14 -0.72
CA CYS A 238 -7.96 23.61 0.63
C CYS A 238 -7.40 24.65 1.59
N HIS A 239 -7.99 24.79 2.78
CA HIS A 239 -7.50 25.73 3.80
C HIS A 239 -6.19 25.29 4.45
N THR A 240 -5.79 24.02 4.31
CA THR A 240 -4.58 23.47 4.95
C THR A 240 -3.35 23.55 4.04
N CYS A 241 -3.45 23.08 2.79
CA CYS A 241 -2.33 23.03 1.85
C CYS A 241 -2.41 24.06 0.71
N ALA A 242 -3.50 24.85 0.63
CA ALA A 242 -3.80 25.76 -0.48
C ALA A 242 -3.90 25.11 -1.87
N GLY A 243 -3.82 23.77 -1.95
CA GLY A 243 -3.93 23.00 -3.19
C GLY A 243 -5.34 23.01 -3.77
N SER A 244 -5.40 22.83 -5.09
CA SER A 244 -6.64 22.63 -5.85
C SER A 244 -7.26 21.25 -5.61
N TYR A 245 -8.43 20.98 -6.20
CA TYR A 245 -9.12 19.68 -6.11
C TYR A 245 -8.29 18.49 -6.61
N VAL A 246 -7.38 18.71 -7.58
CA VAL A 246 -6.54 17.65 -8.16
C VAL A 246 -5.23 17.48 -7.38
N GLU A 247 -4.65 18.56 -6.89
CA GLU A 247 -3.34 18.56 -6.22
C GLU A 247 -3.45 18.18 -4.74
N CYS A 248 -4.56 18.53 -4.08
CA CYS A 248 -4.72 18.29 -2.66
C CYS A 248 -4.84 16.78 -2.37
N PRO A 249 -3.95 16.20 -1.54
CA PRO A 249 -4.05 14.78 -1.17
C PRO A 249 -5.22 14.50 -0.22
N GLY A 250 -5.81 15.53 0.37
CA GLY A 250 -6.78 15.44 1.46
C GLY A 250 -6.12 15.30 2.83
N HIS A 251 -6.77 15.83 3.86
CA HIS A 251 -6.28 15.83 5.23
C HIS A 251 -7.28 15.19 6.19
N PHE A 252 -6.79 14.35 7.10
CA PHE A 252 -7.64 13.59 8.01
C PHE A 252 -8.31 14.47 9.08
N GLY A 253 -9.59 14.21 9.30
CA GLY A 253 -10.32 14.68 10.47
C GLY A 253 -10.31 13.66 11.60
N HIS A 254 -10.94 13.99 12.72
CA HIS A 254 -11.23 13.00 13.76
C HIS A 254 -12.55 13.31 14.48
N ILE A 255 -13.17 12.24 14.99
CA ILE A 255 -14.33 12.27 15.88
C ILE A 255 -13.90 11.69 17.23
N GLU A 256 -14.20 12.41 18.30
CA GLU A 256 -13.99 11.91 19.67
C GLU A 256 -15.23 11.14 20.14
N LEU A 257 -15.06 9.85 20.40
CA LEU A 257 -16.15 9.00 20.88
C LEU A 257 -16.34 9.22 22.37
N ILE A 258 -17.58 9.44 22.80
CA ILE A 258 -17.90 9.67 24.21
C ILE A 258 -17.57 8.47 25.08
N LYS A 259 -17.79 7.27 24.54
CA LYS A 259 -17.40 6.01 25.17
C LYS A 259 -16.56 5.18 24.22
N PRO A 260 -15.60 4.40 24.75
CA PRO A 260 -14.80 3.50 23.95
C PRO A 260 -15.67 2.40 23.34
N VAL A 261 -15.34 2.02 22.11
CA VAL A 261 -16.07 1.06 21.28
C VAL A 261 -15.11 -0.02 20.77
N TYR A 262 -15.57 -1.26 20.61
CA TYR A 262 -14.74 -2.31 20.04
C TYR A 262 -14.53 -2.10 18.53
N ASN A 263 -13.28 -2.16 18.09
CA ASN A 263 -12.99 -2.32 16.67
C ASN A 263 -13.31 -3.75 16.22
N ILE A 264 -14.26 -3.90 15.30
CA ILE A 264 -14.73 -5.21 14.84
C ILE A 264 -13.63 -6.04 14.17
N ALA A 265 -12.66 -5.38 13.51
CA ALA A 265 -11.54 -6.04 12.84
C ALA A 265 -10.62 -6.76 13.85
N PHE A 266 -10.52 -6.24 15.07
CA PHE A 266 -9.63 -6.75 16.10
C PHE A 266 -10.31 -7.58 17.18
N LEU A 267 -11.63 -7.72 17.16
CA LEU A 267 -12.41 -8.37 18.22
C LEU A 267 -11.92 -9.79 18.57
N LEU A 268 -11.49 -10.58 17.57
CA LEU A 268 -10.91 -11.91 17.79
C LEU A 268 -9.52 -11.86 18.46
N LYS A 269 -8.70 -10.86 18.13
CA LYS A 269 -7.38 -10.66 18.77
C LYS A 269 -7.55 -10.16 20.20
N ILE A 270 -8.45 -9.21 20.43
CA ILE A 270 -8.83 -8.70 21.76
C ILE A 270 -9.21 -9.88 22.68
N LEU A 271 -10.08 -10.78 22.21
CA LEU A 271 -10.50 -11.97 22.98
C LEU A 271 -9.33 -12.91 23.31
N LYS A 272 -8.37 -13.09 22.38
CA LYS A 272 -7.18 -13.92 22.64
C LYS A 272 -6.29 -13.29 23.70
N ILE A 273 -6.06 -11.97 23.65
CA ILE A 273 -5.23 -11.26 24.63
C ILE A 273 -5.89 -11.27 26.01
N LEU A 274 -7.20 -11.02 26.09
CA LEU A 274 -7.97 -11.11 27.34
C LEU A 274 -7.85 -12.50 28.01
N ARG A 275 -7.66 -13.56 27.23
CA ARG A 275 -7.44 -14.92 27.75
C ARG A 275 -5.99 -15.22 28.13
N CYS A 276 -5.04 -14.38 27.75
CA CYS A 276 -3.62 -14.50 28.12
C CYS A 276 -3.28 -13.66 29.37
N VAL A 277 -3.99 -12.55 29.54
CA VAL A 277 -3.72 -11.54 30.57
C VAL A 277 -4.75 -11.65 31.69
N CYS A 278 -4.33 -11.36 32.92
CA CYS A 278 -5.22 -11.35 34.07
C CYS A 278 -6.19 -10.15 34.04
N PHE A 279 -7.49 -10.43 34.22
CA PHE A 279 -8.57 -9.44 34.23
C PHE A 279 -8.45 -8.30 35.28
N HIS A 280 -7.70 -8.53 36.36
CA HIS A 280 -7.55 -7.55 37.44
C HIS A 280 -6.20 -6.81 37.46
N CYS A 281 -5.08 -7.55 37.37
CA CYS A 281 -3.73 -6.97 37.49
C CYS A 281 -3.01 -6.75 36.16
N SER A 282 -3.61 -7.12 35.02
CA SER A 282 -3.04 -6.96 33.68
C SER A 282 -1.68 -7.64 33.43
N LYS A 283 -1.27 -8.54 34.32
CA LYS A 283 -0.09 -9.40 34.15
C LYS A 283 -0.42 -10.63 33.32
N LEU A 284 0.60 -11.22 32.69
CA LEU A 284 0.47 -12.49 32.00
C LEU A 284 0.05 -13.59 33.00
N LEU A 285 -0.87 -14.47 32.60
CA LEU A 285 -1.34 -15.56 33.46
C LEU A 285 -0.29 -16.64 33.72
N VAL A 286 0.67 -16.75 32.81
CA VAL A 286 1.81 -17.66 32.86
C VAL A 286 3.06 -16.86 33.21
N ASP A 287 3.98 -17.50 33.94
CA ASP A 287 5.28 -16.92 34.26
C ASP A 287 6.06 -16.58 32.97
N PRO A 288 6.54 -15.34 32.78
CA PRO A 288 7.44 -15.01 31.66
C PRO A 288 8.71 -15.87 31.62
N ASN A 289 9.15 -16.34 32.80
CA ASN A 289 10.34 -17.16 32.98
C ASN A 289 10.07 -18.68 32.86
N ASP A 290 8.84 -19.11 32.56
CA ASP A 290 8.58 -20.51 32.31
C ASP A 290 9.32 -20.98 31.05
N SER A 291 9.94 -22.17 31.13
CA SER A 291 10.70 -22.78 30.01
C SER A 291 9.88 -22.82 28.72
N LYS A 292 8.56 -23.06 28.83
CA LYS A 292 7.63 -23.07 27.70
C LYS A 292 7.55 -21.72 26.98
N ILE A 293 7.48 -20.61 27.72
CA ILE A 293 7.38 -19.27 27.13
C ILE A 293 8.71 -18.86 26.50
N ILE A 294 9.83 -19.15 27.17
CA ILE A 294 11.18 -18.91 26.63
C ILE A 294 11.38 -19.68 25.32
N ASP A 295 10.96 -20.93 25.24
CA ASP A 295 11.03 -21.73 24.01
C ASP A 295 10.14 -21.17 22.89
N ILE A 296 8.95 -20.67 23.23
CA ILE A 296 8.07 -19.98 22.25
C ILE A 296 8.75 -18.73 21.71
N ILE A 297 9.37 -17.91 22.57
CA ILE A 297 10.06 -16.68 22.15
C ILE A 297 11.22 -17.01 21.22
N LYS A 298 12.05 -18.02 21.57
CA LYS A 298 13.15 -18.49 20.72
C LYS A 298 12.66 -18.98 19.36
N LYS A 299 11.62 -19.80 19.32
CA LYS A 299 11.03 -20.35 18.08
C LYS A 299 10.37 -19.28 17.21
N THR A 300 9.88 -18.20 17.80
CA THR A 300 9.10 -17.17 17.09
C THR A 300 9.87 -15.86 16.87
N LYS A 301 11.21 -15.88 16.95
CA LYS A 301 12.05 -14.69 16.73
C LYS A 301 11.86 -14.07 15.34
N GLU A 302 11.59 -14.90 14.33
CA GLU A 302 11.32 -14.47 12.94
C GLU A 302 9.82 -14.47 12.60
N GLN A 303 8.99 -15.18 13.36
CA GLN A 303 7.56 -15.38 13.08
C GLN A 303 6.64 -14.76 14.14
N TYR A 304 6.60 -13.42 14.18
CA TYR A 304 5.78 -12.67 15.15
C TYR A 304 4.27 -12.97 15.04
N ARG A 305 3.75 -13.21 13.83
CA ARG A 305 2.31 -13.46 13.59
C ARG A 305 1.76 -14.67 14.36
N ARG A 306 2.60 -15.69 14.60
CA ARG A 306 2.19 -16.92 15.28
C ARG A 306 2.45 -16.88 16.79
N ARG A 307 3.25 -15.92 17.28
CA ARG A 307 3.62 -15.83 18.70
C ARG A 307 2.40 -15.74 19.60
N LEU A 308 1.44 -14.87 19.27
CA LEU A 308 0.19 -14.74 20.05
C LEU A 308 -0.59 -16.06 20.15
N ALA A 309 -0.60 -16.88 19.09
CA ALA A 309 -1.32 -18.16 19.11
C ALA A 309 -0.66 -19.17 20.05
N TYR A 310 0.67 -19.26 20.05
CA TYR A 310 1.40 -20.15 20.96
C TYR A 310 1.31 -19.70 22.43
N VAL A 311 1.41 -18.40 22.68
CA VAL A 311 1.22 -17.84 24.03
C VAL A 311 -0.21 -18.09 24.51
N PHE A 312 -1.20 -17.92 23.63
CA PHE A 312 -2.59 -18.25 23.91
C PHE A 312 -2.77 -19.74 24.28
N ASP A 313 -2.14 -20.65 23.55
CA ASP A 313 -2.19 -22.08 23.84
C ASP A 313 -1.54 -22.44 25.18
N ALA A 314 -0.51 -21.71 25.60
CA ALA A 314 0.08 -21.86 26.94
C ALA A 314 -0.85 -21.33 28.05
N CYS A 315 -1.58 -20.25 27.78
CA CYS A 315 -2.43 -19.58 28.77
C CYS A 315 -3.85 -20.16 28.90
N LYS A 316 -4.39 -20.81 27.84
CA LYS A 316 -5.81 -21.22 27.78
C LYS A 316 -6.28 -22.12 28.93
N GLY A 317 -5.37 -22.88 29.55
CA GLY A 317 -5.65 -23.77 30.68
C GLY A 317 -5.63 -23.07 32.05
N GLN A 318 -5.06 -21.87 32.14
CA GLN A 318 -4.98 -21.12 33.39
C GLN A 318 -6.31 -20.44 33.69
N ARG A 319 -6.80 -20.63 34.91
CA ARG A 319 -8.05 -20.04 35.42
C ARG A 319 -7.86 -19.24 36.69
N ILE A 320 -6.62 -19.18 37.20
CA ILE A 320 -6.23 -18.45 38.41
C ILE A 320 -4.97 -17.67 38.04
N CYS A 321 -4.92 -16.39 38.43
CA CYS A 321 -3.73 -15.58 38.24
C CYS A 321 -2.64 -16.02 39.23
N GLN A 322 -1.68 -16.82 38.74
CA GLN A 322 -0.50 -17.19 39.52
C GLN A 322 0.54 -16.05 39.50
N GLY A 323 0.56 -15.21 38.46
CA GLY A 323 1.55 -14.14 38.29
C GLY A 323 2.98 -14.66 38.22
N THR A 324 3.97 -13.76 38.28
CA THR A 324 5.39 -14.13 38.15
C THR A 324 5.94 -14.75 39.44
N LYS A 325 6.50 -15.96 39.36
CA LYS A 325 7.27 -16.61 40.43
C LYS A 325 8.66 -15.99 40.47
N ASN A 326 8.94 -15.18 41.49
CA ASN A 326 10.29 -14.72 41.77
C ASN A 326 11.11 -15.88 42.37
N GLN A 327 12.19 -16.28 41.68
CA GLN A 327 13.17 -17.21 42.22
C GLN A 327 14.21 -16.45 43.04
N ASN A 328 13.85 -16.01 44.24
CA ASN A 328 14.87 -15.68 45.24
C ASN A 328 15.17 -16.96 46.02
N HIS A 329 16.39 -17.47 45.86
CA HIS A 329 16.96 -18.47 46.77
C HIS A 329 16.97 -17.83 48.17
N VAL A 330 16.45 -18.57 49.17
CA VAL A 330 16.21 -18.13 50.55
C VAL A 330 14.83 -17.48 50.75
N THR A 331 13.89 -18.35 51.15
CA THR A 331 12.62 -18.07 51.86
C THR A 331 11.51 -17.28 51.16
N ILE A 332 10.36 -17.99 50.99
CA ILE A 332 9.03 -17.54 50.56
C ILE A 332 8.87 -17.27 49.05
N LYS A 333 8.19 -18.20 48.36
CA LYS A 333 7.64 -18.02 47.00
C LYS A 333 6.50 -16.99 47.05
N THR A 334 6.81 -15.71 47.12
CA THR A 334 5.79 -14.66 46.91
C THR A 334 5.56 -14.54 45.41
N SER A 335 4.51 -15.20 44.92
CA SER A 335 4.04 -15.02 43.55
C SER A 335 3.43 -13.63 43.44
N ASP A 336 3.92 -12.82 42.50
CA ASP A 336 3.47 -11.42 42.28
C ASP A 336 2.09 -11.35 41.56
N GLY A 337 1.36 -12.47 41.54
CA GLY A 337 0.02 -12.59 40.98
C GLY A 337 -1.07 -12.28 41.99
N CYS A 338 -2.19 -11.73 41.51
CA CYS A 338 -3.29 -11.34 42.40
C CYS A 338 -4.14 -12.50 42.93
N GLY A 339 -3.86 -13.76 42.55
CA GLY A 339 -4.56 -14.96 43.03
C GLY A 339 -6.03 -15.10 42.64
N ARG A 340 -6.58 -14.13 41.91
CA ARG A 340 -8.00 -14.09 41.52
C ARG A 340 -8.30 -15.04 40.36
N LYS A 341 -9.49 -15.63 40.40
CA LYS A 341 -10.03 -16.45 39.30
C LYS A 341 -10.20 -15.60 38.04
N GLN A 342 -10.16 -16.23 36.88
CA GLN A 342 -10.41 -15.59 35.60
C GLN A 342 -11.82 -15.92 35.09
N PRO A 343 -12.52 -14.95 34.49
CA PRO A 343 -13.82 -15.21 33.90
C PRO A 343 -13.70 -16.03 32.61
N ILE A 344 -14.80 -16.66 32.22
CA ILE A 344 -14.94 -17.29 30.91
C ILE A 344 -15.52 -16.25 29.95
N TYR A 345 -14.76 -15.90 28.93
CA TYR A 345 -15.19 -14.97 27.89
C TYR A 345 -15.98 -15.67 26.80
N ARG A 346 -17.20 -15.20 26.56
CA ARG A 346 -18.08 -15.60 25.45
C ARG A 346 -18.32 -14.40 24.53
N ARG A 347 -18.61 -14.68 23.26
CA ARG A 347 -18.92 -13.68 22.23
C ARG A 347 -20.30 -13.95 21.67
N SER A 348 -21.13 -12.92 21.60
CA SER A 348 -22.46 -12.93 20.98
C SER A 348 -22.57 -11.74 20.03
N GLY A 349 -22.34 -11.97 18.73
CA GLY A 349 -22.34 -10.90 17.73
C GLY A 349 -21.21 -9.89 17.94
N LEU A 350 -21.59 -8.65 18.31
CA LEU A 350 -20.73 -7.53 18.67
C LEU A 350 -20.34 -7.50 20.15
N GLU A 351 -21.11 -8.20 21.00
CA GLU A 351 -20.94 -8.13 22.44
C GLU A 351 -19.99 -9.20 22.97
N LEU A 352 -19.26 -8.84 24.02
CA LEU A 352 -18.48 -9.76 24.84
C LEU A 352 -19.17 -9.91 26.20
N THR A 353 -19.36 -11.15 26.63
CA THR A 353 -19.92 -11.48 27.94
C THR A 353 -18.91 -12.27 28.76
N ILE A 354 -18.90 -12.02 30.06
CA ILE A 354 -18.08 -12.73 31.03
C ILE A 354 -18.97 -13.56 31.95
N GLU A 355 -18.54 -14.79 32.23
CA GLU A 355 -19.22 -15.72 33.11
C GLU A 355 -18.24 -16.16 34.21
N TRP A 356 -18.66 -16.01 35.47
CA TRP A 356 -17.92 -16.46 36.64
C TRP A 356 -18.49 -17.79 37.11
N LYS A 357 -17.67 -18.85 37.10
CA LYS A 357 -18.04 -20.11 37.75
C LYS A 357 -17.81 -20.00 39.26
N GLN A 358 -18.87 -19.81 40.03
CA GLN A 358 -18.86 -20.08 41.46
C GLN A 358 -18.91 -21.61 41.68
N THR A 359 -18.52 -22.04 42.88
CA THR A 359 -18.33 -23.46 43.25
C THR A 359 -19.55 -24.35 43.00
N LEU A 360 -19.30 -25.66 42.94
CA LEU A 360 -20.14 -26.80 42.46
C LEU A 360 -21.64 -26.89 42.85
N LYS A 361 -22.22 -25.95 43.62
CA LYS A 361 -23.61 -26.05 44.10
C LYS A 361 -24.62 -25.07 43.47
N GLU A 362 -24.17 -24.08 42.70
CA GLU A 362 -25.06 -23.16 41.99
C GLU A 362 -24.74 -23.19 40.49
N ASN A 363 -25.67 -23.74 39.70
CA ASN A 363 -25.54 -23.85 38.25
C ASN A 363 -25.68 -22.51 37.52
N GLU A 364 -25.94 -21.41 38.22
CA GLU A 364 -26.12 -20.08 37.65
C GLU A 364 -24.86 -19.24 37.89
N GLY A 365 -23.87 -19.40 37.02
CA GLY A 365 -22.75 -18.45 36.98
C GLY A 365 -23.26 -17.06 36.64
N THR A 366 -22.87 -16.04 37.42
CA THR A 366 -23.23 -14.64 37.15
C THR A 366 -22.67 -14.23 35.79
N ARG A 367 -23.56 -13.95 34.83
CA ARG A 367 -23.22 -13.43 33.51
C ARG A 367 -23.31 -11.91 33.53
N SER A 368 -22.26 -11.25 33.06
CA SER A 368 -22.25 -9.79 32.90
C SER A 368 -21.68 -9.42 31.53
N LYS A 369 -22.16 -8.31 30.97
CA LYS A 369 -21.61 -7.73 29.75
C LYS A 369 -20.24 -7.12 30.07
N LEU A 370 -19.28 -7.30 29.15
CA LEU A 370 -17.95 -6.72 29.27
C LEU A 370 -17.88 -5.44 28.45
N SER A 371 -17.86 -4.29 29.13
CA SER A 371 -17.73 -2.99 28.48
C SER A 371 -16.35 -2.81 27.84
N ALA A 372 -16.30 -2.13 26.69
CA ALA A 372 -15.05 -1.81 26.03
C ALA A 372 -14.14 -0.92 26.89
N ALA A 373 -14.72 -0.03 27.71
CA ALA A 373 -13.98 0.78 28.68
C ALA A 373 -13.20 -0.07 29.66
N ARG A 374 -13.82 -1.14 30.18
CA ARG A 374 -13.13 -2.05 31.10
C ARG A 374 -11.98 -2.79 30.43
N VAL A 375 -12.13 -3.17 29.16
CA VAL A 375 -11.04 -3.81 28.40
C VAL A 375 -9.90 -2.82 28.16
N LEU A 376 -10.21 -1.55 27.86
CA LEU A 376 -9.24 -0.50 27.68
C LEU A 376 -8.39 -0.29 28.94
N GLU A 377 -9.00 -0.21 30.12
CA GLU A 377 -8.29 -0.12 31.40
C GLU A 377 -7.35 -1.30 31.63
N ILE A 378 -7.76 -2.51 31.24
CA ILE A 378 -6.92 -3.71 31.38
C ILE A 378 -5.72 -3.59 30.44
N PHE A 379 -5.95 -3.19 29.18
CA PHE A 379 -4.91 -3.12 28.16
C PHE A 379 -3.90 -2.00 28.40
N GLN A 380 -4.34 -0.84 28.90
CA GLN A 380 -3.44 0.26 29.27
C GLN A 380 -2.48 -0.09 30.41
N LYS A 381 -2.88 -1.02 31.29
CA LYS A 381 -2.05 -1.51 32.41
C LYS A 381 -1.08 -2.63 32.00
N ILE A 382 -1.10 -3.10 30.76
CA ILE A 382 -0.14 -4.10 30.27
C ILE A 382 1.22 -3.43 30.09
N SER A 383 2.25 -3.96 30.73
CA SER A 383 3.63 -3.46 30.59
C SER A 383 4.23 -3.82 29.23
N ASP A 384 5.12 -2.97 28.71
CA ASP A 384 5.76 -3.16 27.39
C ASP A 384 6.46 -4.53 27.19
N PRO A 385 7.19 -5.12 28.18
CA PRO A 385 7.76 -6.46 28.03
C PRO A 385 6.71 -7.55 27.78
N ILE A 386 5.50 -7.40 28.36
CA ILE A 386 4.40 -8.35 28.14
C ILE A 386 3.86 -8.21 26.71
N CYS A 387 3.80 -6.99 26.17
CA CYS A 387 3.43 -6.76 24.77
C CYS A 387 4.38 -7.50 23.81
N GLU A 388 5.69 -7.43 24.06
CA GLU A 388 6.70 -8.13 23.25
C GLU A 388 6.54 -9.67 23.33
N ILE A 389 6.24 -10.20 24.51
CA ILE A 389 5.94 -11.63 24.72
C ILE A 389 4.69 -12.03 23.94
N LEU A 390 3.64 -11.20 23.95
CA LEU A 390 2.42 -11.44 23.16
C LEU A 390 2.67 -11.36 21.64
N GLY A 391 3.82 -10.84 21.20
CA GLY A 391 4.19 -10.68 19.80
C GLY A 391 3.75 -9.35 19.20
N MET A 392 3.60 -8.34 20.04
CA MET A 392 3.25 -6.97 19.67
C MET A 392 4.42 -6.04 19.94
N ASN A 393 4.58 -5.02 19.10
CA ASN A 393 5.58 -3.97 19.32
C ASN A 393 4.92 -2.82 20.11
N PRO A 394 5.44 -2.44 21.29
CA PRO A 394 4.86 -1.38 22.13
C PRO A 394 4.77 -0.02 21.43
N GLN A 395 5.64 0.25 20.45
CA GLN A 395 5.66 1.53 19.74
C GLN A 395 4.67 1.59 18.57
N GLN A 396 4.22 0.45 18.04
CA GLN A 396 3.49 0.39 16.76
C GLN A 396 2.16 -0.36 16.83
N THR A 397 1.98 -1.29 17.77
CA THR A 397 0.83 -2.22 17.78
C THR A 397 0.38 -2.52 19.20
N ARG A 398 0.31 -1.50 20.05
CA ARG A 398 -0.07 -1.66 21.45
C ARG A 398 -1.51 -2.17 21.58
N PRO A 399 -1.82 -3.09 22.52
CA PRO A 399 -3.14 -3.74 22.58
C PRO A 399 -4.33 -2.78 22.81
N ASP A 400 -4.11 -1.73 23.58
CA ASP A 400 -5.10 -0.68 23.90
C ASP A 400 -5.59 0.05 22.66
N TRP A 401 -4.76 0.24 21.64
CA TRP A 401 -5.13 0.91 20.39
C TRP A 401 -6.10 0.12 19.52
N MET A 402 -6.37 -1.15 19.84
CA MET A 402 -7.41 -1.93 19.18
C MET A 402 -8.84 -1.51 19.59
N ILE A 403 -8.97 -0.69 20.65
CA ILE A 403 -10.24 -0.17 21.13
C ILE A 403 -10.35 1.27 20.63
N LEU A 404 -11.46 1.57 19.96
CA LEU A 404 -11.69 2.89 19.38
C LEU A 404 -12.13 3.84 20.47
N THR A 405 -11.31 4.85 20.74
CA THR A 405 -11.67 6.03 21.54
C THR A 405 -11.77 7.27 20.67
N VAL A 406 -10.94 7.35 19.64
CA VAL A 406 -10.94 8.39 18.62
C VAL A 406 -11.07 7.71 17.27
N LEU A 407 -12.04 8.16 16.47
CA LEU A 407 -12.28 7.63 15.13
C LEU A 407 -11.66 8.59 14.10
N PRO A 408 -10.70 8.15 13.27
CA PRO A 408 -10.18 8.98 12.19
C PRO A 408 -11.27 9.15 11.12
N VAL A 409 -11.45 10.38 10.66
CA VAL A 409 -12.37 10.70 9.57
C VAL A 409 -11.57 10.85 8.29
N PRO A 410 -11.83 10.01 7.26
CA PRO A 410 -11.12 10.11 6.00
C PRO A 410 -11.46 11.42 5.28
N PRO A 411 -10.49 12.01 4.56
CA PRO A 411 -10.70 13.24 3.80
C PRO A 411 -11.69 13.05 2.64
N MET A 412 -12.14 14.17 2.06
CA MET A 412 -13.15 14.18 1.00
C MET A 412 -12.74 13.42 -0.28
N CYS A 413 -11.45 13.33 -0.59
CA CYS A 413 -10.95 12.53 -1.72
C CYS A 413 -11.25 11.02 -1.60
N VAL A 414 -11.44 10.51 -0.37
CA VAL A 414 -11.81 9.10 -0.09
C VAL A 414 -13.33 8.89 -0.11
N ARG A 415 -14.10 9.96 0.08
CA ARG A 415 -15.57 9.96 0.18
C ARG A 415 -16.17 11.09 -0.69
N PRO A 416 -16.00 11.01 -2.02
CA PRO A 416 -16.35 12.10 -2.93
C PRO A 416 -17.85 12.37 -2.94
N SER A 417 -18.24 13.64 -3.06
CA SER A 417 -19.62 14.05 -3.31
C SER A 417 -19.84 14.27 -4.81
N ILE A 418 -20.95 13.78 -5.33
CA ILE A 418 -21.38 14.03 -6.71
C ILE A 418 -22.47 15.10 -6.65
N SER A 419 -22.19 16.30 -7.18
CA SER A 419 -23.23 17.30 -7.44
C SER A 419 -24.00 16.92 -8.71
N SER A 420 -25.32 17.08 -8.66
CA SER A 420 -26.16 17.03 -9.86
C SER A 420 -26.02 18.31 -10.67
N PHE A 421 -26.43 18.27 -11.95
CA PHE A 421 -26.29 19.37 -12.93
C PHE A 421 -26.82 20.75 -12.48
N ASP A 422 -27.69 20.81 -11.46
CA ASP A 422 -28.29 22.06 -10.98
C ASP A 422 -27.66 22.59 -9.67
N ASP A 423 -26.58 22.00 -9.15
CA ASP A 423 -25.87 22.38 -7.90
C ASP A 423 -26.72 22.42 -6.60
N VAL A 424 -28.03 22.13 -6.67
CA VAL A 424 -28.95 22.16 -5.52
C VAL A 424 -28.99 20.84 -4.75
N THR A 425 -28.66 19.72 -5.40
CA THR A 425 -28.65 18.40 -4.72
C THR A 425 -27.29 17.74 -4.79
N HIS A 426 -26.68 17.55 -3.62
CA HIS A 426 -25.45 16.78 -3.44
C HIS A 426 -25.80 15.34 -3.08
N CYS A 427 -25.31 14.40 -3.87
CA CYS A 427 -25.30 12.98 -3.52
C CYS A 427 -23.97 12.68 -2.83
N HIS A 428 -24.02 12.47 -1.52
CA HIS A 428 -22.84 12.15 -0.72
C HIS A 428 -22.51 10.66 -0.79
N ASP A 429 -21.24 10.34 -0.64
CA ASP A 429 -20.74 8.96 -0.57
C ASP A 429 -21.32 8.17 0.63
N ASP A 430 -21.43 6.85 0.47
CA ASP A 430 -21.92 5.93 1.52
C ASP A 430 -21.16 6.05 2.86
N LEU A 431 -19.85 6.32 2.82
CA LEU A 431 -19.05 6.51 4.03
C LEU A 431 -19.45 7.79 4.76
N THR A 432 -19.75 8.86 4.03
CA THR A 432 -20.24 10.12 4.62
C THR A 432 -21.56 9.90 5.34
N TYR A 433 -22.49 9.13 4.75
CA TYR A 433 -23.75 8.77 5.43
C TYR A 433 -23.54 7.93 6.69
N ASN A 434 -22.57 7.01 6.68
CA ASN A 434 -22.28 6.21 7.88
C ASN A 434 -21.63 7.07 8.98
N LEU A 435 -20.66 7.90 8.62
CA LEU A 435 -20.05 8.86 9.55
C LEU A 435 -21.07 9.83 10.15
N ALA A 436 -22.03 10.29 9.34
CA ALA A 436 -23.16 11.09 9.81
C ALA A 436 -23.98 10.37 10.88
N ASN A 437 -24.25 9.07 10.71
CA ASN A 437 -24.96 8.27 11.70
C ASN A 437 -24.13 8.07 12.98
N ILE A 438 -22.81 7.90 12.87
CA ILE A 438 -21.90 7.82 14.02
C ILE A 438 -21.95 9.11 14.82
N ILE A 439 -21.85 10.28 14.16
CA ILE A 439 -21.92 11.58 14.84
C ILE A 439 -23.26 11.75 15.56
N LYS A 440 -24.38 11.44 14.91
CA LYS A 440 -25.72 11.49 15.55
C LYS A 440 -25.80 10.61 16.78
N ALA A 441 -25.38 9.34 16.66
CA ALA A 441 -25.39 8.41 17.79
C ALA A 441 -24.47 8.87 18.93
N ASN A 442 -23.31 9.45 18.60
CA ASN A 442 -22.35 9.96 19.58
C ASN A 442 -22.89 11.19 20.31
N ASN A 443 -23.59 12.09 19.61
CA ASN A 443 -24.21 13.27 20.21
C ASN A 443 -25.41 12.92 21.09
N ILE A 444 -26.26 11.97 20.67
CA ILE A 444 -27.36 11.46 21.52
C ILE A 444 -26.81 10.85 22.81
N LEU A 445 -25.77 10.01 22.69
CA LEU A 445 -25.11 9.43 23.86
C LEU A 445 -24.51 10.51 24.78
N ARG A 446 -23.92 11.57 24.19
CA ARG A 446 -23.39 12.73 24.92
C ARG A 446 -24.49 13.43 25.71
N GLU A 447 -25.62 13.70 25.06
CA GLU A 447 -26.77 14.37 25.68
C GLU A 447 -27.34 13.53 26.83
N HIS A 448 -27.60 12.23 26.61
CA HIS A 448 -28.14 11.36 27.65
C HIS A 448 -27.18 11.19 28.84
N GLU A 449 -25.87 11.18 28.61
CA GLU A 449 -24.87 11.13 29.69
C GLU A 449 -24.80 12.45 30.48
N GLN A 450 -24.93 13.60 29.82
CA GLN A 450 -24.95 14.92 30.47
C GLN A 450 -26.23 15.15 31.28
N HIS A 451 -27.38 14.69 30.80
CA HIS A 451 -28.65 14.79 31.52
C HIS A 451 -28.77 13.76 32.66
N GLY A 452 -27.87 12.77 32.72
CA GLY A 452 -27.87 11.75 33.76
C GLY A 452 -28.99 10.72 33.60
N GLU A 453 -29.27 10.32 32.36
CA GLU A 453 -30.29 9.32 32.04
C GLU A 453 -30.00 7.94 32.66
N ALA A 454 -31.02 7.08 32.70
CA ALA A 454 -30.89 5.76 33.29
C ALA A 454 -29.85 4.89 32.57
N SER A 455 -29.12 4.05 33.33
CA SER A 455 -27.99 3.28 32.81
C SER A 455 -28.33 2.33 31.65
N HIS A 456 -29.56 1.84 31.57
CA HIS A 456 -30.01 0.96 30.49
C HIS A 456 -30.16 1.72 29.17
N ILE A 457 -30.61 2.98 29.19
CA ILE A 457 -30.72 3.84 28.01
C ILE A 457 -29.33 4.11 27.44
N ILE A 458 -28.39 4.47 28.32
CA ILE A 458 -26.98 4.69 27.97
C ILE A 458 -26.35 3.43 27.36
N GLU A 459 -26.71 2.23 27.84
CA GLU A 459 -26.24 0.98 27.25
C GLU A 459 -26.83 0.73 25.85
N GLU A 460 -28.09 1.06 25.62
CA GLU A 460 -28.75 0.95 24.30
C GLU A 460 -28.11 1.92 23.29
N ASP A 461 -27.87 3.17 23.69
CA ASP A 461 -27.18 4.16 22.86
C ASP A 461 -25.74 3.73 22.54
N LEU A 462 -25.04 3.14 23.51
CA LEU A 462 -23.70 2.59 23.30
C LEU A 462 -23.71 1.43 22.31
N GLN A 463 -24.72 0.56 22.37
CA GLN A 463 -24.91 -0.51 21.38
C GLN A 463 -25.18 0.07 19.99
N HIS A 464 -25.96 1.15 19.90
CA HIS A 464 -26.24 1.86 18.66
C HIS A 464 -24.97 2.50 18.06
N LEU A 465 -24.14 3.15 18.88
CA LEU A 465 -22.85 3.71 18.48
C LEU A 465 -21.89 2.60 18.02
N GLN A 466 -21.82 1.49 18.76
CA GLN A 466 -21.02 0.32 18.43
C GLN A 466 -21.43 -0.31 17.09
N TYR A 467 -22.73 -0.32 16.79
CA TYR A 467 -23.27 -0.83 15.54
C TYR A 467 -22.81 0.01 14.33
N HIS A 468 -22.92 1.34 14.40
CA HIS A 468 -22.48 2.21 13.29
C HIS A 468 -20.95 2.16 13.10
N CYS A 469 -20.18 2.18 14.19
CA CYS A 469 -18.72 2.01 14.11
C CYS A 469 -18.32 0.65 13.51
N ALA A 470 -19.07 -0.41 13.81
CA ALA A 470 -18.84 -1.75 13.25
C ALA A 470 -19.18 -1.82 11.76
N THR A 471 -20.34 -1.30 11.35
CA THR A 471 -20.81 -1.36 9.96
C THR A 471 -20.02 -0.44 9.04
N LEU A 472 -19.37 0.62 9.56
CA LEU A 472 -18.41 1.42 8.82
C LEU A 472 -17.25 0.56 8.30
N ILE A 473 -16.74 -0.34 9.14
CA ILE A 473 -15.60 -1.21 8.82
C ILE A 473 -16.06 -2.44 8.02
N ASP A 474 -17.08 -3.16 8.50
CA ASP A 474 -17.57 -4.41 7.89
C ASP A 474 -19.11 -4.51 8.03
N ASN A 475 -19.83 -4.14 6.97
CA ASN A 475 -21.30 -4.20 6.93
C ASN A 475 -21.83 -5.62 6.63
N ASN A 476 -21.00 -6.54 6.14
CA ASN A 476 -21.39 -7.91 5.82
C ASN A 476 -21.13 -8.90 6.96
N LYS A 477 -20.87 -8.40 8.16
CA LYS A 477 -20.57 -9.26 9.30
C LYS A 477 -21.77 -10.14 9.67
N SER A 478 -21.54 -11.46 9.69
CA SER A 478 -22.57 -12.44 10.09
C SER A 478 -23.13 -12.17 11.50
N GLY A 479 -24.45 -12.20 11.61
CA GLY A 479 -25.18 -12.02 12.89
C GLY A 479 -25.47 -10.57 13.26
N ILE A 480 -25.25 -9.62 12.36
CA ILE A 480 -25.55 -8.19 12.54
C ILE A 480 -26.46 -7.76 11.37
N PRO A 481 -27.51 -6.95 11.61
CA PRO A 481 -28.31 -6.39 10.52
C PRO A 481 -27.44 -5.48 9.64
N LYS A 482 -27.75 -5.41 8.34
CA LYS A 482 -27.01 -4.54 7.43
C LYS A 482 -27.48 -3.10 7.59
N SER A 483 -26.53 -2.17 7.61
CA SER A 483 -26.83 -0.74 7.52
C SER A 483 -27.20 -0.38 6.10
N CYS A 484 -28.35 0.26 5.91
CA CYS A 484 -28.89 0.63 4.62
C CYS A 484 -29.16 2.14 4.53
N GLN A 485 -29.11 2.67 3.32
CA GLN A 485 -29.65 3.99 3.01
C GLN A 485 -31.18 4.01 3.20
N LYS A 486 -31.77 5.20 3.17
CA LYS A 486 -33.24 5.39 3.18
C LYS A 486 -33.96 4.63 2.06
N SER A 487 -33.27 4.36 0.95
CA SER A 487 -33.77 3.58 -0.20
C SER A 487 -33.79 2.07 0.05
N GLY A 488 -33.25 1.58 1.17
CA GLY A 488 -33.10 0.15 1.48
C GLY A 488 -31.84 -0.49 0.89
N THR A 489 -31.05 0.25 0.11
CA THR A 489 -29.77 -0.22 -0.41
C THR A 489 -28.71 -0.30 0.70
N PRO A 490 -27.95 -1.41 0.81
CA PRO A 490 -26.92 -1.54 1.84
C PRO A 490 -25.76 -0.58 1.58
N LEU A 491 -25.29 0.10 2.62
CA LEU A 491 -24.12 0.98 2.55
C LEU A 491 -22.85 0.17 2.30
N LYS A 492 -21.98 0.64 1.40
CA LYS A 492 -20.67 0.03 1.17
C LYS A 492 -19.67 0.39 2.27
N SER A 493 -19.26 -0.61 3.04
CA SER A 493 -18.23 -0.52 4.08
C SER A 493 -16.82 -0.41 3.52
N ILE A 494 -15.87 -0.03 4.37
CA ILE A 494 -14.45 0.11 4.01
C ILE A 494 -13.87 -1.23 3.53
N LYS A 495 -14.21 -2.34 4.19
CA LYS A 495 -13.74 -3.67 3.80
C LYS A 495 -14.26 -4.09 2.42
N GLU A 496 -15.53 -3.84 2.12
CA GLU A 496 -16.10 -4.15 0.81
C GLU A 496 -15.44 -3.35 -0.32
N ARG A 497 -15.02 -2.10 -0.06
CA ARG A 497 -14.25 -1.30 -1.02
C ARG A 497 -12.88 -1.92 -1.32
N LEU A 498 -12.27 -2.59 -0.34
CA LEU A 498 -10.96 -3.23 -0.49
C LEU A 498 -11.03 -4.64 -1.13
N GLU A 499 -12.15 -5.35 -1.01
CA GLU A 499 -12.34 -6.71 -1.53
C GLU A 499 -12.77 -6.76 -3.01
N GLY A 500 -13.13 -5.62 -3.61
CA GLY A 500 -13.58 -5.54 -5.01
C GLY A 500 -12.46 -5.74 -6.06
N PRO A 501 -12.79 -6.24 -7.26
CA PRO A 501 -11.82 -6.47 -8.35
C PRO A 501 -11.24 -5.18 -8.96
N SER A 502 -11.69 -4.01 -8.52
CA SER A 502 -11.33 -2.71 -9.09
C SER A 502 -10.33 -1.97 -8.19
N LEU A 503 -9.03 -2.03 -8.49
CA LEU A 503 -8.01 -0.98 -8.26
C LEU A 503 -7.87 -0.27 -6.87
N VAL A 504 -8.59 -0.62 -5.79
CA VAL A 504 -8.51 0.09 -4.49
C VAL A 504 -7.25 -0.26 -3.67
N PHE A 505 -6.43 -1.20 -4.13
CA PHE A 505 -5.12 -1.48 -3.51
C PHE A 505 -4.17 -0.26 -3.47
N TYR A 506 -4.44 0.81 -4.23
CA TYR A 506 -3.56 1.97 -4.33
C TYR A 506 -3.79 3.08 -3.29
N TYR A 507 -4.95 3.19 -2.61
CA TYR A 507 -5.22 4.37 -1.77
C TYR A 507 -5.70 4.11 -0.34
N LEU A 508 -6.34 2.98 -0.01
CA LEU A 508 -6.88 2.76 1.36
C LEU A 508 -6.11 1.75 2.22
N SER A 509 -5.23 0.93 1.66
CA SER A 509 -4.54 -0.14 2.41
C SER A 509 -3.43 0.37 3.36
N ILE A 510 -3.23 1.69 3.44
CA ILE A 510 -2.12 2.30 4.19
C ILE A 510 -2.57 2.90 5.54
N TYR A 511 -3.87 3.10 5.79
CA TYR A 511 -4.30 3.98 6.90
C TYR A 511 -5.38 3.44 7.86
N ILE A 512 -5.77 2.15 7.78
CA ILE A 512 -6.67 1.49 8.76
C ILE A 512 -6.13 0.10 9.07
#